data_AF-A0A6B8TRN3-F1
#
_entry.id   AF-A0A6B8TRN3-F1
#
_cell.length_a   1.000
_cell.length_b   1.000
_cell.length_c   1.000
_cell.angle_alpha   90.00
_cell.angle_beta   90.00
_cell.angle_gamma   90.00
#
_symmetry.space_group_name_H-M   'P 1'
#
loop_
_entity.id
_entity.type
_entity.pdbx_description
1 polymer ?
#
loop_
_entity_poly.entity_id
_entity_poly.type
_entity_poly.pdbx_seq_one_letter_code
_entity_poly.pdbx_strand_id
1 'polypeptide(L)'
;MGLVAVAAVITAPTGAPQWFLLMGVWLMMGAVTSLVLTPSARLLRSASTEDTRPAVFAAQFSLSHACFMLTYPLAGFLGAALGLASTAVMLAVIGILAAALAWWTWR
;
A
#
# COMPACT_ATOMS: atom_id res chain seq x y z
N MET A 1 -2.52 -4.67 -6.96
CA MET A 1 -2.84 -6.12 -7.06
C MET A 1 -3.69 -6.60 -5.89
N GLY A 2 -3.22 -6.55 -4.63
CA GLY A 2 -4.02 -6.94 -3.46
C GLY A 2 -5.38 -6.23 -3.35
N LEU A 3 -5.42 -4.90 -3.49
CA LEU A 3 -6.67 -4.12 -3.42
C LEU A 3 -7.65 -4.40 -4.58
N VAL A 4 -7.17 -4.82 -5.76
CA VAL A 4 -8.05 -5.24 -6.86
C VAL A 4 -8.68 -6.59 -6.55
N ALA A 5 -7.93 -7.51 -5.93
CA ALA A 5 -8.47 -8.77 -5.43
C ALA A 5 -9.49 -8.54 -4.30
N VAL A 6 -9.24 -7.60 -3.39
CA VAL A 6 -10.22 -7.17 -2.37
C VAL A 6 -11.51 -6.69 -3.03
N ALA A 7 -11.43 -5.81 -4.04
CA ALA A 7 -12.61 -5.31 -4.75
C ALA A 7 -13.45 -6.43 -5.36
N ALA A 8 -12.80 -7.41 -6.00
CA ALA A 8 -13.47 -8.57 -6.59
C ALA A 8 -14.16 -9.46 -5.54
N VAL A 9 -13.50 -9.69 -4.39
CA VAL A 9 -14.05 -10.53 -3.32
C VAL A 9 -15.21 -9.84 -2.58
N ILE A 10 -15.17 -8.52 -2.43
CA ILE A 10 -16.27 -7.76 -1.81
C ILE A 10 -17.55 -7.82 -2.65
N THR A 11 -17.43 -7.88 -3.98
CA THR A 11 -18.58 -8.00 -4.89
C THR A 11 -19.10 -9.43 -5.05
N ALA A 12 -18.42 -10.43 -4.49
CA ALA A 12 -18.83 -11.84 -4.59
C ALA A 12 -20.01 -12.16 -3.64
N PRO A 13 -20.80 -13.21 -3.93
CA PRO A 13 -21.88 -13.64 -3.04
C PRO A 13 -21.39 -13.94 -1.63
N THR A 14 -22.17 -13.53 -0.64
CA THR A 14 -21.82 -13.70 0.77
C THR A 14 -21.90 -15.16 1.20
N GLY A 15 -20.85 -15.67 1.83
CA GLY A 15 -20.82 -17.03 2.35
C GLY A 15 -19.42 -17.50 2.77
N ALA A 16 -19.31 -18.76 3.20
CA ALA A 16 -18.03 -19.34 3.61
C ALA A 16 -16.91 -19.22 2.57
N PRO A 17 -17.14 -19.40 1.25
CA PRO A 17 -16.09 -19.22 0.24
C PRO A 17 -15.53 -17.79 0.21
N GLN A 18 -16.39 -16.77 0.37
CA GLN A 18 -15.97 -15.38 0.41
C GLN A 18 -15.01 -15.12 1.57
N TRP A 19 -15.30 -15.68 2.75
CA TRP A 19 -14.43 -15.57 3.92
C TRP A 19 -13.04 -16.15 3.67
N PHE A 20 -12.94 -17.35 3.09
CA PHE A 20 -11.66 -17.97 2.77
C PHE A 20 -10.87 -17.15 1.73
N LEU A 21 -11.54 -16.58 0.73
CA LEU A 21 -10.91 -15.67 -0.23
C LEU A 21 -10.39 -14.40 0.44
N LEU A 22 -11.16 -13.79 1.36
CA LEU A 22 -10.69 -12.63 2.14
C LEU A 22 -9.46 -12.98 2.97
N MET A 23 -9.40 -14.16 3.60
CA MET A 23 -8.22 -14.61 4.34
C MET A 23 -7.01 -14.80 3.42
N GLY A 24 -7.21 -15.38 2.23
CA GLY A 24 -6.14 -15.51 1.23
C GLY A 24 -5.59 -14.17 0.77
N VAL A 25 -6.47 -13.21 0.48
CA VAL A 25 -6.08 -11.84 0.10
C VAL A 25 -5.37 -11.13 1.26
N TRP A 26 -5.87 -11.27 2.48
CA TRP A 26 -5.25 -10.72 3.69
C TRP A 26 -3.82 -11.26 3.89
N LEU A 27 -3.64 -12.59 3.79
CA LEU A 27 -2.33 -13.23 3.91
C LEU A 27 -1.36 -12.73 2.83
N MET A 28 -1.82 -12.66 1.58
CA MET A 28 -1.02 -12.18 0.47
C MET A 28 -0.61 -10.71 0.65
N MET A 29 -1.52 -9.85 1.11
CA MET A 29 -1.19 -8.46 1.42
C MET A 29 -0.18 -8.35 2.57
N GLY A 30 -0.29 -9.17 3.60
CA GLY A 30 0.68 -9.24 4.69
C GLY A 30 2.07 -9.67 4.21
N ALA A 31 2.14 -10.66 3.32
CA ALA A 31 3.38 -11.12 2.71
C ALA A 31 4.03 -10.02 1.85
N VAL A 32 3.26 -9.38 0.97
CA VAL A 32 3.75 -8.27 0.13
C VAL A 32 4.23 -7.10 0.98
N THR A 33 3.47 -6.72 2.01
CA THR A 33 3.86 -5.64 2.93
C THR A 33 5.16 -5.96 3.64
N SER A 34 5.32 -7.20 4.10
CA SER A 34 6.58 -7.67 4.72
C SER A 34 7.76 -7.62 3.75
N LEU A 35 7.54 -8.03 2.49
CA LEU A 35 8.54 -7.98 1.42
C LEU A 35 8.95 -6.55 1.06
N VAL A 36 8.11 -5.55 1.29
CA VAL A 36 8.46 -4.13 1.09
C VAL A 36 9.17 -3.59 2.33
N LEU A 37 8.59 -3.74 3.52
CA LEU A 37 9.09 -3.11 4.74
C LEU A 37 10.45 -3.65 5.19
N THR A 38 10.69 -4.95 5.05
CA THR A 38 11.92 -5.60 5.52
C THR A 38 13.18 -5.11 4.79
N PRO A 39 13.24 -5.09 3.44
CA PRO A 39 14.42 -4.58 2.74
C PRO A 39 14.50 -3.05 2.71
N SER A 40 13.40 -2.31 2.91
CA SER A 40 13.40 -0.84 2.79
C SER A 40 14.45 -0.18 3.69
N ALA A 41 14.52 -0.57 4.97
CA ALA A 41 15.52 -0.02 5.89
C ALA A 41 16.96 -0.38 5.49
N ARG A 42 17.17 -1.61 4.99
CA ARG A 42 18.50 -2.06 4.52
C ARG A 42 18.94 -1.26 3.29
N LEU A 43 18.01 -1.01 2.38
CA LEU A 43 18.22 -0.29 1.13
C LEU A 43 18.55 1.19 1.38
N LEU A 44 17.80 1.87 2.26
CA LEU A 44 18.11 3.24 2.68
C LEU A 44 19.47 3.33 3.36
N ARG A 45 19.81 2.34 4.19
CA ARG A 45 21.12 2.29 4.85
C ARG A 45 22.26 2.10 3.84
N SER A 46 22.07 1.28 2.80
CA SER A 46 23.08 1.12 1.74
C SER A 46 23.20 2.34 0.83
N ALA A 47 22.14 3.14 0.71
CA ALA A 47 22.09 4.34 -0.13
C ALA A 47 22.46 5.63 0.63
N SER A 48 22.94 5.54 1.88
CA SER A 48 23.31 6.71 2.70
C SER A 48 24.67 6.55 3.38
N THR A 49 25.37 7.66 3.57
CA THR A 49 26.59 7.76 4.38
C THR A 49 26.25 7.87 5.86
N GLU A 50 27.23 7.76 6.76
CA GLU A 50 26.97 7.90 8.21
C GLU A 50 26.36 9.26 8.57
N ASP A 51 26.84 10.34 7.93
CA ASP A 51 26.36 11.70 8.17
C ASP A 51 24.95 11.96 7.63
N THR A 52 24.59 11.35 6.50
CA THR A 52 23.29 11.60 5.82
C THR A 52 22.18 10.66 6.27
N ARG A 53 22.53 9.53 6.89
CA ARG A 53 21.59 8.48 7.30
C ARG A 53 20.44 8.99 8.19
N PRO A 54 20.65 9.81 9.23
CA PRO A 54 19.55 10.30 10.06
C PRO A 54 18.51 11.11 9.24
N ALA A 55 18.98 11.97 8.33
CA ALA A 55 18.12 12.78 7.49
C ALA A 55 17.30 11.93 6.49
N VAL A 56 17.94 10.92 5.89
CA VAL A 56 17.27 9.99 4.94
C VAL A 56 16.16 9.19 5.64
N PHE A 57 16.43 8.65 6.83
CA PHE A 57 15.40 7.93 7.59
C PHE A 57 14.29 8.86 8.09
N ALA A 58 14.60 10.09 8.50
CA ALA A 58 13.59 11.08 8.86
C ALA A 58 12.67 11.42 7.66
N ALA A 59 13.26 11.61 6.48
CA ALA A 59 12.50 11.85 5.25
C ALA A 59 11.57 10.67 4.92
N GLN A 60 12.04 9.42 5.05
CA GLN A 60 11.18 8.24 4.84
C GLN A 60 10.04 8.14 5.86
N PHE A 61 10.32 8.44 7.13
CA PHE A 61 9.30 8.45 8.18
C PHE A 61 8.23 9.50 7.89
N SER A 62 8.62 10.75 7.61
CA SER A 62 7.72 11.85 7.31
C SER A 62 6.91 11.60 6.03
N LEU A 63 7.55 11.07 4.97
CA LEU A 63 6.86 10.73 3.72
C LEU A 63 5.79 9.66 3.95
N SER A 64 6.10 8.61 4.73
CA SER A 64 5.14 7.55 5.05
C SER A 64 3.93 8.10 5.81
N HIS A 65 4.16 9.02 6.75
CA HIS A 65 3.09 9.68 7.50
C HIS A 65 2.25 10.60 6.61
N ALA A 66 2.87 11.36 5.71
CA ALA A 66 2.16 12.17 4.73
C ALA A 66 1.26 11.29 3.84
N CYS A 67 1.77 10.14 3.39
CA CYS A 67 0.98 9.16 2.64
C CYS A 67 -0.20 8.63 3.45
N PHE A 68 -0.03 8.29 4.73
CA PHE A 68 -1.14 7.85 5.59
C PHE A 68 -2.17 8.95 5.82
N MET A 69 -1.70 10.18 6.10
CA MET A 69 -2.56 11.33 6.30
C MET A 69 -3.43 11.61 5.07
N LEU A 70 -2.94 11.38 3.85
CA LEU A 70 -3.72 11.56 2.62
C LEU A 70 -4.63 10.37 2.33
N THR A 71 -4.10 9.15 2.41
CA THR A 71 -4.84 7.94 1.98
C THR A 71 -5.94 7.54 2.94
N TYR A 72 -5.83 7.84 4.23
CA TYR A 72 -6.86 7.48 5.22
C TYR A 72 -8.16 8.28 5.04
N PRO A 73 -8.16 9.63 4.99
CA PRO A 73 -9.36 10.40 4.68
C PRO A 73 -9.91 10.08 3.30
N LEU A 74 -9.04 9.87 2.32
CA LEU A 74 -9.46 9.49 0.97
C LEU A 74 -10.22 8.16 0.97
N ALA A 75 -9.70 7.14 1.64
CA ALA A 75 -10.35 5.84 1.78
C ALA A 75 -11.69 5.94 2.53
N GLY A 76 -11.75 6.74 3.59
CA GLY A 76 -12.98 6.95 4.36
C GLY A 76 -14.05 7.67 3.55
N PHE A 77 -13.70 8.81 2.94
CA PHE A 77 -14.61 9.62 2.15
C PHE A 77 -15.11 8.88 0.90
N LEU A 78 -14.19 8.33 0.10
CA LEU A 78 -14.57 7.58 -1.10
C LEU A 78 -15.30 6.28 -0.74
N GLY A 79 -14.91 5.61 0.34
CA GLY A 79 -15.59 4.42 0.82
C GLY A 79 -17.06 4.69 1.16
N ALA A 80 -17.34 5.82 1.81
CA ALA A 80 -18.70 6.26 2.12
C ALA A 80 -19.48 6.74 0.88
N ALA A 81 -18.82 7.46 -0.05
CA ALA A 81 -19.47 8.08 -1.20
C ALA A 81 -19.70 7.11 -2.38
N LEU A 82 -18.74 6.22 -2.65
CA LEU A 82 -18.68 5.38 -3.85
C LEU A 82 -18.72 3.88 -3.55
N GLY A 83 -18.61 3.49 -2.28
CA GLY A 83 -18.51 2.10 -1.84
C GLY A 83 -17.08 1.56 -1.78
N LEU A 84 -16.92 0.41 -1.13
CA LEU A 84 -15.60 -0.16 -0.83
C LEU A 84 -14.88 -0.70 -2.07
N ALA A 85 -15.60 -1.31 -3.02
CA ALA A 85 -15.00 -1.93 -4.20
C ALA A 85 -14.37 -0.89 -5.14
N SER A 86 -15.10 0.19 -5.45
CA SER A 86 -14.62 1.30 -6.28
C SER A 86 -13.42 2.01 -5.62
N THR A 87 -13.52 2.28 -4.31
CA THR A 87 -12.44 2.87 -3.52
C THR A 87 -11.17 2.02 -3.53
N ALA A 88 -11.31 0.70 -3.38
CA ALA A 88 -10.18 -0.23 -3.43
C ALA A 88 -9.47 -0.19 -4.79
N VAL A 89 -10.21 -0.11 -5.90
CA VAL A 89 -9.63 0.06 -7.25
C VAL A 89 -8.91 1.39 -7.38
N MET A 90 -9.49 2.50 -6.92
CA MET A 90 -8.85 3.82 -6.98
C MET A 90 -7.54 3.85 -6.17
N LEU A 91 -7.54 3.30 -4.96
CA LEU A 91 -6.32 3.18 -4.15
C LEU A 91 -5.28 2.25 -4.80
N ALA A 92 -5.72 1.20 -5.51
CA ALA A 92 -4.81 0.35 -6.28
C ALA A 92 -4.12 1.11 -7.42
N VAL A 93 -4.85 1.97 -8.13
CA VAL A 93 -4.30 2.83 -9.20
C VAL A 93 -3.28 3.81 -8.61
N ILE A 94 -3.61 4.47 -7.50
CA ILE A 94 -2.67 5.37 -6.81
C ILE A 94 -1.38 4.64 -6.43
N GLY A 95 -1.48 3.44 -5.87
CA GLY A 95 -0.33 2.62 -5.52
C GLY A 95 0.54 2.23 -6.73
N ILE A 96 -0.08 1.89 -7.87
CA ILE A 96 0.64 1.58 -9.11
C ILE A 96 1.38 2.82 -9.64
N LEU A 97 0.72 3.99 -9.65
CA LEU A 97 1.34 5.25 -10.07
C LEU A 97 2.53 5.63 -9.19
N ALA A 98 2.40 5.47 -7.87
CA ALA A 98 3.49 5.70 -6.93
C ALA A 98 4.67 4.74 -7.16
N ALA A 99 4.40 3.46 -7.40
CA ALA A 99 5.43 2.47 -7.72
C ALA A 99 6.13 2.77 -9.06
N ALA A 100 5.37 3.19 -10.07
CA ALA A 100 5.92 3.59 -11.38
C ALA A 100 6.80 4.84 -11.26
N LEU A 101 6.37 5.83 -10.49
CA LEU A 101 7.14 7.04 -10.20
C LEU A 101 8.44 6.68 -9.46
N ALA A 102 8.37 5.86 -8.41
CA ALA A 102 9.53 5.40 -7.68
C ALA A 102 10.53 4.65 -8.59
N TRP A 103 10.01 3.77 -9.45
CA TRP A 103 10.83 3.07 -10.42
C TRP A 103 11.49 4.01 -11.44
N TRP A 104 10.79 5.07 -11.88
CA TRP A 104 11.35 6.07 -12.80
C TRP A 104 12.43 6.93 -12.14
N THR A 105 12.23 7.34 -10.88
CA THR A 105 13.21 8.15 -10.13
C THR A 105 14.43 7.36 -9.66
N TRP A 106 14.34 6.02 -9.62
CA TRP A 106 15.47 5.16 -9.26
C TRP A 106 16.41 4.92 -10.46
N ARG A 107 15.91 5.03 -11.68
CA ARG A 107 16.75 4.88 -12.88
C ARG A 107 17.70 6.06 -13.01
#